data_AF-A0A258JZ56-F1
#
_entry.id   AF-A0A258JZ56-F1
#
_cell.length_a   1.000
_cell.length_b   1.000
_cell.length_c   1.000
_cell.angle_alpha   90.00
_cell.angle_beta   90.00
_cell.angle_gamma   90.00
#
_symmetry.space_group_name_H-M   'P 1'
#
loop_
_entity.id
_entity.type
_entity.pdbx_description
1 polymer ?
#
loop_
_entity_poly.entity_id
_entity_poly.type
_entity_poly.pdbx_seq_one_letter_code
_entity_poly.pdbx_strand_id
1 'polypeptide(L)'
;MPMATASLILILVSLAVFAGSWAIAAREGIRAEASRGAVSAARAVLICLWPFAARGGLDPDNAHGRRAGKAQIALIASVMVAVAAASVYTNLT
;
A
#
# COMPACT_ATOMS: atom_id res chain seq x y z
N MET A 1 -24.54 18.80 6.05
CA MET A 1 -24.93 17.37 6.09
C MET A 1 -24.31 16.55 4.94
N PRO A 2 -24.54 16.83 3.64
CA PRO A 2 -24.04 15.94 2.56
C PRO A 2 -22.51 15.89 2.45
N MET A 3 -21.81 17.01 2.71
CA MET A 3 -20.34 17.06 2.62
C MET A 3 -19.63 16.29 3.74
N ALA A 4 -20.16 16.29 4.96
CA ALA A 4 -19.58 15.51 6.06
C ALA A 4 -19.68 13.99 5.78
N THR A 5 -20.84 13.54 5.28
CA THR A 5 -21.03 12.15 4.86
C THR A 5 -20.10 11.77 3.70
N ALA A 6 -19.92 12.64 2.71
CA ALA A 6 -18.99 12.41 1.61
C ALA A 6 -17.54 12.27 2.08
N SER A 7 -17.08 13.14 3.00
CA SER A 7 -15.75 13.04 3.59
C SER A 7 -15.55 11.74 4.38
N LEU A 8 -16.55 11.31 5.15
CA LEU A 8 -16.49 10.03 5.85
C LEU A 8 -16.35 8.84 4.88
N ILE A 9 -17.11 8.83 3.79
CA ILE A 9 -17.01 7.80 2.75
C ILE A 9 -15.59 7.80 2.14
N LEU A 10 -15.03 8.97 1.82
CA LEU A 10 -13.67 9.09 1.29
C LEU A 10 -12.62 8.53 2.26
N ILE A 11 -12.75 8.79 3.56
CA ILE A 11 -11.87 8.22 4.59
C ILE A 11 -11.93 6.68 4.55
N LEU A 12 -13.14 6.11 4.56
CA LEU A 12 -13.34 4.65 4.56
C LEU A 12 -12.79 4.00 3.28
N VAL A 13 -13.05 4.60 2.11
CA VAL A 13 -12.52 4.11 0.83
C VAL A 13 -11.00 4.18 0.80
N SER A 14 -10.40 5.29 1.25
CA SER A 14 -8.95 5.42 1.35
C SER A 14 -8.35 4.37 2.30
N LEU A 15 -9.01 4.07 3.41
CA LEU A 15 -8.57 3.02 4.33
C LEU A 15 -8.60 1.63 3.67
N ALA A 16 -9.65 1.33 2.90
CA ALA A 16 -9.75 0.09 2.15
C ALA A 16 -8.67 -0.03 1.06
N VAL A 17 -8.39 1.06 0.34
CA VAL A 17 -7.32 1.13 -0.66
C VAL A 17 -5.95 0.97 0.00
N PHE A 18 -5.74 1.59 1.16
CA PHE A 18 -4.52 1.41 1.95
C PHE A 18 -4.28 -0.06 2.31
N ALA A 19 -5.28 -0.72 2.92
CA ALA A 19 -5.17 -2.13 3.30
C ALA A 19 -4.97 -3.05 2.07
N GLY A 20 -5.73 -2.80 1.00
CA GLY A 20 -5.63 -3.57 -0.24
C GLY A 20 -4.26 -3.42 -0.92
N SER A 21 -3.76 -2.19 -1.02
CA SER A 21 -2.44 -1.90 -1.59
C SER A 21 -1.32 -2.49 -0.75
N TRP A 22 -1.43 -2.45 0.58
CA TRP A 22 -0.47 -3.11 1.48
C TRP A 22 -0.40 -4.62 1.25
N ALA A 23 -1.56 -5.29 1.23
CA ALA A 23 -1.64 -6.74 1.03
C ALA A 23 -1.07 -7.15 -0.35
N ILE A 24 -1.37 -6.38 -1.40
CA ILE A 24 -0.82 -6.59 -2.74
C ILE A 24 0.69 -6.40 -2.72
N ALA A 25 1.19 -5.32 -2.10
CA ALA A 25 2.62 -5.04 -2.00
C ALA A 25 3.36 -6.17 -1.27
N ALA A 26 2.82 -6.67 -0.16
CA ALA A 26 3.42 -7.77 0.59
C ALA A 26 3.46 -9.07 -0.22
N ARG A 27 2.35 -9.43 -0.87
CA ARG A 27 2.27 -10.64 -1.70
C ARG A 27 3.23 -10.58 -2.89
N GLU A 28 3.26 -9.46 -3.59
CA GLU A 28 4.12 -9.28 -4.76
C GLU A 28 5.60 -9.11 -4.34
N GLY A 29 5.87 -8.50 -3.19
CA GLY A 29 7.22 -8.41 -2.61
C GLY A 29 7.81 -9.78 -2.25
N ILE A 30 7.01 -10.67 -1.63
CA ILE A 30 7.44 -12.05 -1.34
C ILE A 30 7.71 -12.81 -2.64
N ARG A 31 6.85 -12.68 -3.65
CA ARG A 31 7.04 -13.32 -4.96
C ARG A 31 8.29 -12.81 -5.69
N ALA A 32 8.54 -11.50 -5.62
CA ALA A 32 9.73 -10.88 -6.20
C ALA A 32 11.03 -11.33 -5.52
N GLU A 33 10.99 -11.64 -4.22
CA GLU A 33 12.14 -12.18 -3.50
C GLU A 33 12.33 -13.68 -3.81
N ALA A 34 11.23 -14.43 -3.87
CA ALA A 34 11.24 -15.86 -4.20
C ALA A 34 11.75 -16.15 -5.61
N SER A 35 11.56 -15.24 -6.57
CA SER A 35 12.10 -15.39 -7.92
C SER A 35 13.64 -15.33 -7.98
N ARG A 36 14.30 -14.92 -6.90
CA ARG A 36 15.77 -14.82 -6.80
C ARG A 36 16.39 -15.90 -5.89
N GLY A 37 15.58 -16.74 -5.27
CA GLY A 37 16.04 -17.81 -4.38
C GLY A 37 15.12 -18.06 -3.19
N ALA A 38 15.55 -18.92 -2.28
CA ALA A 38 14.78 -19.23 -1.08
C ALA A 38 14.63 -18.00 -0.17
N VAL A 39 13.39 -17.67 0.20
CA VAL A 39 13.07 -16.59 1.14
C VAL A 39 13.07 -17.15 2.55
N SER A 40 13.96 -16.66 3.41
CA SER A 40 13.96 -17.05 4.83
C SER A 40 12.70 -16.54 5.53
N ALA A 41 12.25 -17.22 6.60
CA ALA A 41 11.08 -16.79 7.37
C ALA A 41 11.23 -15.36 7.91
N ALA A 42 12.43 -15.00 8.40
CA ALA A 42 12.73 -13.64 8.85
C ALA A 42 12.58 -12.61 7.73
N ARG A 43 13.00 -12.95 6.50
CA ARG A 43 12.86 -12.09 5.33
C ARG A 43 11.39 -11.94 4.92
N ALA A 44 10.60 -13.02 4.98
CA ALA A 44 9.18 -12.98 4.69
C ALA A 44 8.42 -12.08 5.69
N VAL A 45 8.74 -12.18 6.99
CA VAL A 45 8.17 -11.29 8.02
C VAL A 45 8.54 -9.84 7.75
N LEU A 46 9.81 -9.56 7.42
CA LEU A 46 10.26 -8.21 7.11
C LEU A 46 9.54 -7.63 5.88
N ILE A 47 9.29 -8.43 4.85
CA ILE A 47 8.50 -8.01 3.67
C ILE A 47 7.02 -7.81 4.05
N CYS A 48 6.46 -8.58 4.97
CA CYS A 48 5.08 -8.36 5.42
C CYS A 48 4.94 -7.03 6.19
N LEU A 49 5.94 -6.73 7.04
CA LEU A 49 5.99 -5.49 7.83
C LEU A 49 6.41 -4.28 6.99
N TRP A 50 7.20 -4.48 5.94
CA TRP A 50 7.62 -3.43 5.02
C TRP A 50 7.78 -4.00 3.60
N PRO A 51 6.70 -4.05 2.80
CA PRO A 51 6.69 -4.73 1.51
C PRO A 51 7.63 -4.11 0.47
N PHE A 52 8.01 -2.85 0.68
CA PHE A 52 8.91 -2.11 -0.21
C PHE A 52 10.40 -2.42 0.03
N ALA A 53 10.76 -3.25 1.02
CA ALA A 53 12.13 -3.74 1.22
C ALA A 53 12.52 -4.91 0.30
N ALA A 54 11.59 -5.44 -0.50
CA ALA A 54 11.87 -6.50 -1.45
C ALA A 54 12.93 -6.04 -2.47
N ARG A 55 13.92 -6.89 -2.76
CA ARG A 55 15.09 -6.56 -3.62
C ARG A 55 14.74 -6.36 -5.11
N GLY A 56 13.47 -6.46 -5.47
CA GLY A 56 12.98 -6.42 -6.85
C GLY A 56 12.75 -5.02 -7.45
N GLY A 57 12.85 -3.94 -6.67
CA GLY A 57 12.52 -2.59 -7.16
C GLY A 57 13.48 -2.03 -8.22
N LEU A 58 14.71 -2.54 -8.30
CA LEU A 58 15.78 -2.02 -9.19
C LEU A 58 15.99 -2.86 -10.45
N ASP A 59 15.29 -3.98 -10.59
CA ASP A 59 15.48 -4.91 -11.70
C ASP A 59 14.38 -4.70 -12.75
N PRO A 60 14.73 -4.22 -13.96
CA PRO A 60 13.75 -3.91 -14.99
C PRO A 60 12.95 -5.15 -15.44
N ASP A 61 13.47 -6.37 -15.27
CA ASP A 61 12.78 -7.61 -15.63
C ASP A 61 11.86 -8.15 -14.51
N ASN A 62 11.93 -7.60 -13.30
CA ASN A 62 11.12 -8.06 -12.17
C ASN A 62 9.71 -7.45 -12.17
N ALA A 63 8.79 -8.09 -12.90
CA ALA A 63 7.39 -7.67 -13.00
C ALA A 63 6.67 -7.56 -11.64
N HIS A 64 7.02 -8.42 -10.67
CA HIS A 64 6.45 -8.40 -9.33
C HIS A 64 6.95 -7.20 -8.51
N GLY A 65 8.25 -6.87 -8.63
CA GLY A 65 8.82 -5.65 -8.03
C GLY A 65 8.13 -4.37 -8.53
N ARG A 66 7.85 -4.27 -9.83
CA ARG A 66 7.10 -3.12 -10.39
C ARG A 66 5.67 -3.03 -9.85
N ARG A 67 4.98 -4.16 -9.65
CA ARG A 67 3.63 -4.18 -9.08
C ARG A 67 3.64 -3.73 -7.61
N ALA A 68 4.62 -4.16 -6.83
CA ALA A 68 4.82 -3.68 -5.46
C ALA A 68 5.08 -2.16 -5.43
N GLY A 69 5.89 -1.63 -6.37
CA GLY A 69 6.10 -0.18 -6.51
C GLY A 69 4.83 0.60 -6.88
N LYS A 70 3.99 0.08 -7.79
CA LYS A 70 2.68 0.69 -8.08
C LYS A 70 1.75 0.67 -6.87
N ALA A 71 1.78 -0.40 -6.10
CA ALA A 71 1.03 -0.50 -4.85
C ALA A 71 1.51 0.53 -3.81
N GLN A 72 2.82 0.85 -3.79
CA GLN A 72 3.36 1.94 -2.96
C GLN A 72 2.75 3.29 -3.31
N ILE A 73 2.64 3.59 -4.60
CA ILE A 73 2.04 4.85 -5.08
C ILE A 73 0.57 4.93 -4.65
N ALA A 74 -0.19 3.86 -4.82
CA ALA A 74 -1.58 3.79 -4.38
C ALA A 74 -1.72 3.96 -2.86
N LEU A 75 -0.82 3.36 -2.09
CA LEU A 75 -0.75 3.51 -0.64
C LEU A 75 -0.52 4.98 -0.25
N ILE A 76 0.51 5.62 -0.80
CA ILE A 76 0.81 7.03 -0.49
C ILE A 76 -0.37 7.93 -0.85
N ALA A 77 -0.95 7.74 -2.03
CA ALA A 77 -2.12 8.50 -2.48
C ALA A 77 -3.31 8.32 -1.52
N SER A 78 -3.59 7.08 -1.09
CA SER A 78 -4.68 6.79 -0.16
C SER A 78 -4.49 7.48 1.20
N VAL A 79 -3.26 7.52 1.73
CA VAL A 79 -2.95 8.22 2.98
C VAL A 79 -3.18 9.72 2.83
N MET A 80 -2.68 10.33 1.75
CA MET A 80 -2.86 11.76 1.50
C MET A 80 -4.35 12.14 1.39
N VAL A 81 -5.14 11.35 0.66
CA VAL A 81 -6.59 11.55 0.53
C VAL A 81 -7.28 11.36 1.87
N ALA A 82 -6.92 10.34 2.66
CA ALA A 82 -7.49 10.12 3.99
C ALA A 82 -7.23 11.31 4.92
N VAL A 83 -6.00 11.84 4.95
CA VAL A 83 -5.64 13.00 5.76
C VAL A 83 -6.42 14.25 5.35
N ALA A 84 -6.52 14.51 4.04
CA ALA A 84 -7.29 15.63 3.52
C ALA A 84 -8.79 15.50 3.87
N ALA A 85 -9.38 14.32 3.64
CA ALA A 85 -10.78 14.06 3.93
C ALA A 85 -11.09 14.14 5.43
N ALA A 86 -10.20 13.62 6.28
CA ALA A 86 -10.30 13.74 7.73
C ALA A 86 -10.26 15.20 8.18
N SER A 87 -9.35 16.00 7.62
CA SER A 87 -9.25 17.43 7.91
C SER A 87 -10.52 18.18 7.52
N VAL A 88 -11.14 17.84 6.39
CA VAL A 88 -12.43 18.43 5.99
C VAL A 88 -13.55 17.98 6.91
N TYR A 89 -13.60 16.69 7.26
CA TYR A 89 -14.63 16.14 8.14
C TYR A 89 -14.63 16.82 9.51
N THR A 90 -13.46 16.98 10.14
CA THR A 90 -13.33 17.62 11.44
C THR A 90 -13.68 19.10 11.43
N ASN A 91 -13.58 19.80 10.30
CA ASN A 91 -14.02 21.19 10.18
C ASN A 91 -15.53 21.33 9.93
N LEU A 92 -16.19 20.27 9.47
CA LEU A 92 -17.63 20.27 9.12
C LEU A 92 -18.52 19.67 10.21
N THR A 93 -17.92 19.09 11.25
CA THR A 93 -18.59 18.47 12.40
C THR A 93 -18.32 19.28 13.65
#